data_AF-A0AAQ2ES93-F1
#
_entry.id   AF-A0AAQ2ES93-F1
#
_cell.length_a   1.000
_cell.length_b   1.000
_cell.length_c   1.000
_cell.angle_alpha   90.00
_cell.angle_beta   90.00
_cell.angle_gamma   90.00
#
_symmetry.space_group_name_H-M   'P 1'
#
loop_
_entity.id
_entity.type
_entity.pdbx_description
1 polymer ?
#
loop_
_entity_poly.entity_id
_entity_poly.type
_entity_poly.pdbx_seq_one_letter_code
_entity_poly.pdbx_strand_id
1 'polypeptide(L)'
;MQIDGVLISESQLGSALNISVHETRSADFAMLLSMLSTDALDFSQFHLPKSEAAAKDNSEETLKKQFEIGPQKPLAPKEYNMLIGQHNAQLVSTGAMATLRLQENLNPEPFAARNDKKHIPLEVVENLEPAVKRRLASAQGKLALVTDKAMDAAGFYDQIATGDMQSMLRATA
;
A
#
# COMPACT_ATOMS: atom_id res chain seq x y z
N MET A 1 -1.20 17.58 -25.15
CA MET A 1 -0.89 16.17 -24.84
C MET A 1 -1.90 15.75 -23.78
N GLN A 2 -2.86 14.88 -24.11
CA GLN A 2 -3.86 14.43 -23.14
C GLN A 2 -3.42 13.05 -22.64
N ILE A 3 -3.03 12.99 -21.37
CA ILE A 3 -2.61 11.74 -20.71
C ILE A 3 -3.83 11.22 -19.96
N ASP A 4 -4.52 10.25 -20.53
CA ASP A 4 -5.71 9.66 -19.91
C ASP A 4 -5.28 8.59 -18.90
N GLY A 5 -5.10 9.00 -17.65
CA GLY A 5 -4.92 8.12 -16.49
C GLY A 5 -3.51 8.07 -15.91
N VAL A 6 -3.35 7.29 -14.84
CA VAL A 6 -2.06 7.12 -14.14
C VAL A 6 -1.10 6.31 -15.01
N LEU A 7 0.05 6.90 -15.31
CA LEU A 7 1.15 6.26 -16.03
C LEU A 7 1.86 5.24 -15.12
N ILE A 8 2.12 4.05 -15.65
CA ILE A 8 2.78 2.97 -14.91
C ILE A 8 4.10 2.60 -15.58
N SER A 9 4.06 2.32 -16.89
CA SER A 9 5.22 1.85 -17.66
C SER A 9 5.53 2.76 -18.84
N GLU A 10 6.80 2.76 -19.27
CA GLU A 10 7.27 3.52 -20.44
C GLU A 10 6.52 3.15 -21.72
N SER A 11 6.09 1.89 -21.86
CA SER A 11 5.30 1.44 -23.01
C SER A 11 4.00 2.25 -23.23
N GLN A 12 3.46 2.87 -22.18
CA GLN A 12 2.26 3.72 -22.27
C GLN A 12 2.56 5.10 -22.86
N LEU A 13 3.81 5.56 -22.74
CA LEU A 13 4.27 6.86 -23.28
C LEU A 13 4.60 6.79 -24.77
N GLY A 14 4.88 5.60 -25.31
CA GLY A 14 5.21 5.41 -26.72
C GLY A 14 6.39 6.29 -27.15
N SER A 15 6.15 7.24 -28.05
CA SER A 15 7.17 8.18 -28.55
C SER A 15 7.20 9.52 -27.83
N ALA A 16 6.37 9.75 -26.80
CA ALA A 16 6.23 11.06 -26.15
C ALA A 16 7.54 11.56 -25.51
N LEU A 17 8.30 10.67 -24.87
CA LEU A 17 9.63 11.00 -24.33
C LEU A 17 10.60 11.40 -25.44
N ASN A 18 10.59 10.65 -26.55
CA ASN A 18 11.46 10.93 -27.70
C ASN A 18 11.13 12.29 -28.34
N ILE A 19 9.85 12.58 -28.54
CA ILE A 19 9.37 13.87 -29.05
C ILE A 19 9.82 15.02 -28.13
N SER A 20 9.70 14.84 -26.81
CA SER A 20 10.09 15.87 -25.83
C SER A 20 11.59 16.19 -25.88
N VAL A 21 12.43 15.17 -26.13
CA VAL A 21 13.88 15.34 -26.33
C VAL A 21 14.16 16.07 -27.65
N HIS A 22 13.54 15.63 -28.76
CA HIS A 22 13.73 16.24 -30.08
C HIS A 22 13.29 17.70 -30.14
N GLU A 23 12.24 18.06 -29.41
CA GLU A 23 11.70 19.41 -29.36
C GLU A 23 12.30 20.26 -28.22
N THR A 24 13.34 19.76 -27.54
CA THR A 24 14.06 20.45 -26.44
C THR A 24 13.17 20.87 -25.26
N ARG A 25 12.08 20.15 -25.00
CA ARG A 25 11.15 20.41 -23.90
C ARG A 25 11.56 19.64 -22.65
N SER A 26 12.61 20.11 -21.99
CA SER A 26 13.15 19.45 -20.79
C SER A 26 12.16 19.37 -19.64
N ALA A 27 11.27 20.36 -19.49
CA ALA A 27 10.23 20.37 -18.48
C ALA A 27 9.19 19.26 -18.71
N ASP A 28 8.70 19.13 -19.94
CA ASP A 28 7.75 18.08 -20.32
C ASP A 28 8.38 16.69 -20.14
N PHE A 29 9.65 16.53 -20.54
CA PHE A 29 10.38 15.28 -20.32
C PHE A 29 10.52 14.92 -18.84
N ALA A 30 10.95 15.87 -18.00
CA ALA A 30 11.09 15.64 -16.56
C ALA A 30 9.76 15.31 -15.89
N MET A 31 8.68 15.99 -16.32
CA MET A 31 7.33 15.71 -15.86
C MET A 31 6.89 14.29 -16.22
N LEU A 32 7.02 13.88 -17.48
CA LEU A 32 6.66 12.53 -17.93
C LEU A 32 7.46 11.45 -17.19
N LEU A 33 8.76 11.69 -16.96
CA LEU A 33 9.60 10.78 -16.20
C LEU A 33 9.16 10.68 -14.74
N SER A 34 8.78 11.80 -14.10
CA SER A 34 8.31 11.81 -12.71
C SER A 34 6.96 11.10 -12.50
N MET A 35 6.17 10.92 -13.56
CA MET A 35 4.89 10.25 -13.51
C MET A 35 4.97 8.73 -13.68
N LEU A 36 6.12 8.20 -14.12
CA LEU A 36 6.34 6.77 -14.25
C LEU A 36 6.47 6.11 -12.87
N SER A 37 6.03 4.86 -12.77
CA SER A 37 6.21 4.06 -11.55
C SER A 37 7.70 3.87 -11.28
N THR A 38 8.12 4.06 -10.03
CA THR A 38 9.51 3.76 -9.62
C THR A 38 9.73 2.28 -9.25
N ASP A 39 8.63 1.51 -9.21
CA ASP A 39 8.63 0.09 -8.88
C ASP A 39 9.28 -0.74 -10.00
N ALA A 40 10.39 -1.41 -9.68
CA ALA A 40 11.11 -2.26 -10.64
C ALA A 40 10.24 -3.40 -11.19
N LEU A 41 9.20 -3.84 -10.46
CA LEU A 41 8.28 -4.87 -10.96
C LEU A 41 7.43 -4.38 -12.13
N ASP A 42 7.19 -3.08 -12.23
CA ASP A 42 6.38 -2.47 -13.28
C ASP A 42 7.21 -2.16 -14.55
N PHE A 43 8.55 -2.27 -14.50
CA PHE A 43 9.39 -1.92 -15.64
C PHE A 43 9.22 -2.91 -16.80
N SER A 44 9.03 -2.36 -18.00
CA SER A 44 8.83 -3.17 -19.20
C SER A 44 10.01 -4.10 -19.51
N GLN A 45 11.23 -3.74 -19.11
CA GLN A 45 12.44 -4.55 -19.32
C GLN A 45 12.42 -5.92 -18.61
N PHE A 46 11.62 -6.09 -17.55
CA PHE A 46 11.51 -7.35 -16.82
C PHE A 46 10.31 -8.20 -17.24
N HIS A 47 9.45 -7.67 -18.11
CA HIS A 47 8.30 -8.38 -18.68
C HIS A 47 8.72 -9.17 -19.92
N LEU A 48 9.68 -10.07 -19.75
CA LEU A 48 10.16 -10.95 -20.81
C LEU A 48 9.26 -12.19 -20.92
N PRO A 49 9.12 -12.79 -22.12
CA PRO A 49 8.43 -14.06 -22.27
C PRO A 49 9.13 -15.10 -21.37
N LYS A 50 8.36 -15.68 -20.45
CA LYS A 50 8.87 -16.63 -19.48
C LYS A 50 9.35 -17.88 -20.23
N SER A 51 10.65 -18.13 -20.19
CA SER A 51 11.20 -19.45 -20.52
C SER A 51 10.70 -20.44 -19.48
N GLU A 52 10.24 -21.62 -19.94
CA GLU A 52 9.94 -22.76 -19.08
C GLU A 52 11.24 -23.33 -18.49
N ALA A 53 11.84 -22.59 -17.56
CA ALA A 53 12.85 -23.16 -16.69
C ALA A 53 12.12 -24.10 -15.73
N ALA A 54 12.56 -25.37 -15.69
CA ALA A 54 12.06 -26.35 -14.74
C ALA A 54 12.15 -25.75 -13.32
N ALA A 55 10.99 -25.55 -12.70
CA ALA A 55 10.89 -25.02 -11.35
C ALA A 55 11.62 -25.99 -10.41
N LYS A 56 12.82 -25.60 -9.96
CA LYS A 56 13.48 -26.29 -8.86
C LYS A 56 12.58 -26.15 -7.64
N ASP A 57 12.32 -27.25 -6.95
CA ASP A 57 11.50 -27.31 -5.74
C ASP A 57 12.25 -26.69 -4.54
N ASN A 58 12.53 -25.39 -4.65
CA ASN A 58 13.11 -24.55 -3.62
C ASN A 58 11.99 -23.90 -2.80
N SER A 59 11.00 -24.71 -2.39
CA SER A 59 9.98 -24.26 -1.45
C SER A 59 10.64 -23.68 -0.20
N GLU A 60 10.08 -22.59 0.32
CA GLU A 60 10.61 -21.94 1.53
C GLU A 60 10.69 -22.92 2.71
N GLU A 61 9.78 -23.89 2.78
CA GLU A 61 9.77 -24.93 3.80
C GLU A 61 10.93 -25.93 3.67
N THR A 62 11.33 -26.29 2.45
CA THR A 62 12.46 -27.21 2.22
C THR A 62 13.77 -26.53 2.56
N LEU A 63 13.93 -25.25 2.19
CA LEU A 63 15.08 -24.44 2.55
C LEU A 63 15.18 -24.21 4.07
N LYS A 64 14.07 -23.89 4.74
CA LYS A 64 14.04 -23.73 6.21
C LYS A 64 14.49 -24.99 6.95
N LYS A 65 14.09 -26.16 6.46
CA LYS A 65 14.53 -27.45 7.00
C LYS A 65 16.02 -27.71 6.74
N GLN A 66 16.52 -27.38 5.55
CA GLN A 66 17.94 -27.55 5.22
C GLN A 66 18.87 -26.67 6.05
N PHE A 67 18.45 -25.44 6.34
CA PHE A 67 19.25 -24.48 7.11
C PHE A 67 18.99 -24.50 8.61
N GLU A 68 18.15 -25.44 9.09
CA GLU A 68 17.77 -25.58 10.51
C GLU A 68 17.34 -24.23 11.14
N ILE A 69 16.54 -23.46 10.39
CA ILE A 69 16.12 -22.13 10.80
C ILE A 69 15.18 -22.24 12.02
N GLY A 70 15.39 -21.36 13.00
CA GLY A 70 14.53 -21.24 14.17
C GLY A 70 13.06 -20.92 13.85
N PRO A 71 12.19 -20.88 14.87
CA PRO A 71 10.78 -20.61 14.69
C PRO A 71 10.55 -19.27 13.97
N GLN A 72 9.66 -19.26 12.98
CA GLN A 72 9.34 -18.05 12.24
C GLN A 72 8.55 -17.09 13.14
N LYS A 73 8.99 -15.83 13.19
CA LYS A 73 8.28 -14.77 13.87
C LYS A 73 6.90 -14.55 13.23
N PRO A 74 5.80 -14.72 13.98
CA PRO A 74 4.46 -14.52 13.44
C PRO A 74 4.21 -13.03 13.15
N LEU A 75 3.42 -12.71 12.12
CA LEU A 75 3.08 -11.32 11.82
C LEU A 75 2.10 -10.75 12.86
N ALA A 76 1.09 -11.53 13.23
CA ALA A 76 0.06 -11.14 14.18
C ALA A 76 -0.49 -12.39 14.90
N PRO A 77 -1.01 -12.24 16.14
CA PRO A 77 -1.63 -13.33 16.86
C PRO A 77 -2.96 -13.77 16.21
N LYS A 78 -3.42 -14.98 16.51
CA LYS A 78 -4.73 -15.47 16.06
C LYS A 78 -5.88 -14.69 16.70
N GLU A 79 -5.72 -14.35 17.98
CA GLU A 79 -6.68 -13.58 18.75
C GLU A 79 -6.05 -12.24 19.15
N TYR A 80 -6.86 -11.19 19.20
CA TYR A 80 -6.40 -9.89 19.64
C TYR A 80 -5.96 -9.96 21.11
N ASN A 81 -4.71 -9.55 21.37
CA ASN A 81 -4.20 -9.48 22.72
C ASN A 81 -3.24 -8.29 22.86
N MET A 82 -3.65 -7.30 23.64
CA MET A 82 -2.89 -6.06 23.87
C MET A 82 -1.74 -6.25 24.86
N LEU A 83 -1.72 -7.35 25.62
CA LEU A 83 -0.67 -7.69 26.58
C LEU A 83 0.50 -8.46 25.94
N ILE A 84 0.42 -8.74 24.64
CA ILE A 84 1.55 -9.30 23.87
C ILE A 84 2.72 -8.31 23.97
N GLY A 85 3.86 -8.78 24.45
CA GLY A 85 5.05 -7.95 24.65
C GLY A 85 5.21 -7.33 26.04
N GLN A 86 4.29 -7.57 26.99
CA GLN A 86 4.45 -7.08 28.37
C GLN A 86 5.77 -7.57 29.01
N HIS A 87 6.09 -8.85 28.82
CA HIS A 87 7.32 -9.45 29.36
C HIS A 87 8.56 -8.84 28.71
N ASN A 88 8.57 -8.72 27.38
CA ASN A 88 9.67 -8.09 26.66
C ASN A 88 9.84 -6.62 27.04
N ALA A 89 8.75 -5.88 27.27
CA ALA A 89 8.81 -4.50 27.76
C ALA A 89 9.44 -4.39 29.16
N GLN A 90 9.17 -5.35 30.06
CA GLN A 90 9.82 -5.43 31.37
C GLN A 90 11.33 -5.75 31.25
N LEU A 91 11.72 -6.60 30.31
CA LEU A 91 13.14 -6.88 30.04
C LEU A 91 13.86 -5.64 29.49
N VAL A 92 13.20 -4.84 28.65
CA VAL A 92 13.75 -3.56 28.17
C VAL A 92 13.91 -2.58 29.33
N SER A 93 12.91 -2.43 30.20
CA SER A 93 12.97 -1.47 31.31
C SER A 93 14.03 -1.84 32.36
N THR A 94 14.32 -3.13 32.52
CA THR A 94 15.38 -3.64 33.41
C THR A 94 16.77 -3.65 32.76
N GLY A 95 16.89 -3.27 31.48
CA GLY A 95 18.16 -3.23 30.76
C GLY A 95 18.70 -4.60 30.33
N ALA A 96 17.88 -5.65 30.40
CA ALA A 96 18.27 -7.03 30.15
C ALA A 96 18.22 -7.37 28.63
N MET A 97 19.03 -6.68 27.83
CA MET A 97 18.96 -6.80 26.36
C MET A 97 19.42 -8.17 25.83
N ALA A 98 20.35 -8.82 26.52
CA ALA A 98 20.83 -10.15 26.15
C ALA A 98 19.74 -11.23 26.31
N THR A 99 18.99 -11.18 27.40
CA THR A 99 17.88 -12.11 27.66
C THR A 99 16.73 -11.88 26.71
N LEU A 100 16.42 -10.62 26.38
CA LEU A 100 15.42 -10.28 25.37
C LEU A 100 15.77 -10.88 24.01
N ARG A 101 17.01 -10.68 23.55
CA ARG A 101 17.46 -11.26 22.26
C ARG A 101 17.37 -12.77 22.27
N LEU A 102 17.79 -13.43 23.35
CA LEU A 102 17.68 -14.88 23.45
C LEU A 102 16.23 -15.34 23.39
N GLN A 103 15.35 -14.71 24.17
CA GLN A 103 13.93 -15.04 24.18
C GLN A 103 13.30 -14.86 22.81
N GLU A 104 13.64 -13.77 22.10
CA GLU A 104 13.10 -13.48 20.77
C GLU A 104 13.55 -14.51 19.72
N ASN A 105 14.76 -15.07 19.84
CA ASN A 105 15.23 -16.15 18.97
C ASN A 105 14.57 -17.50 19.28
N LEU A 106 14.21 -17.75 20.55
CA LEU A 106 13.59 -19.00 20.98
C LEU A 106 12.07 -19.02 20.78
N ASN A 107 11.40 -17.93 21.15
CA ASN A 107 9.94 -17.76 21.12
C ASN A 107 9.61 -16.36 20.60
N PRO A 108 9.68 -16.14 19.29
CA PRO A 108 9.48 -14.82 18.71
C PRO A 108 8.06 -14.33 18.93
N GLU A 109 7.91 -13.12 19.45
CA GLU A 109 6.59 -12.49 19.62
C GLU A 109 6.02 -11.99 18.29
N PRO A 110 4.70 -11.84 18.14
CA PRO A 110 4.13 -11.23 16.95
C PRO A 110 4.58 -9.79 16.71
N PHE A 111 4.72 -9.37 15.45
CA PHE A 111 5.04 -7.97 15.12
C PHE A 111 3.91 -6.98 15.44
N ALA A 112 2.66 -7.42 15.33
CA ALA A 112 1.48 -6.62 15.62
C ALA A 112 0.57 -7.32 16.63
N ALA A 113 -0.11 -6.56 17.49
CA ALA A 113 -1.08 -7.09 18.46
C ALA A 113 -2.41 -7.53 17.82
N ARG A 114 -2.68 -7.11 16.58
CA ARG A 114 -3.92 -7.38 15.85
C ARG A 114 -3.62 -7.91 14.45
N ASN A 115 -4.33 -8.96 14.06
CA ASN A 115 -4.28 -9.51 12.71
C ASN A 115 -5.40 -8.89 11.87
N ASP A 116 -5.14 -7.74 11.27
CA ASP A 116 -6.06 -7.13 10.31
C ASP A 116 -5.41 -7.08 8.93
N LYS A 117 -5.75 -8.06 8.09
CA LYS A 117 -5.21 -8.19 6.74
C LYS A 117 -5.64 -7.05 5.80
N LYS A 118 -6.72 -6.32 6.12
CA LYS A 118 -7.28 -5.28 5.26
C LYS A 118 -6.89 -3.88 5.71
N HIS A 119 -6.42 -3.73 6.94
CA HIS A 119 -6.07 -2.44 7.48
C HIS A 119 -4.67 -2.02 7.07
N ILE A 120 -4.60 -0.88 6.39
CA ILE A 120 -3.39 -0.14 6.11
C ILE A 120 -3.60 1.24 6.74
N PRO A 121 -2.65 1.75 7.54
CA PRO A 121 -2.77 3.08 8.14
C PRO A 121 -2.96 4.16 7.08
N LEU A 122 -3.82 5.14 7.35
CA LEU A 122 -4.16 6.20 6.39
C LEU A 122 -2.90 6.97 5.94
N GLU A 123 -2.00 7.29 6.88
CA GLU A 123 -0.73 7.97 6.59
C GLU A 123 0.12 7.21 5.57
N VAL A 124 0.11 5.88 5.61
CA VAL A 124 0.82 5.07 4.62
C VAL A 124 0.13 5.21 3.28
N VAL A 125 -1.21 5.05 3.23
CA VAL A 125 -2.00 5.16 2.00
C VAL A 125 -1.85 6.53 1.33
N GLU A 126 -1.83 7.61 2.11
CA GLU A 126 -1.68 8.97 1.62
C GLU A 126 -0.30 9.24 1.02
N ASN A 127 0.75 8.58 1.53
CA ASN A 127 2.12 8.72 1.03
C ASN A 127 2.47 7.74 -0.11
N LEU A 128 1.55 6.86 -0.51
CA LEU A 128 1.78 5.95 -1.64
C LEU A 128 1.87 6.71 -2.97
N GLU A 129 2.70 6.19 -3.87
CA GLU A 129 2.74 6.66 -5.26
C GLU A 129 1.38 6.46 -5.96
N PRO A 130 1.03 7.31 -6.93
CA PRO A 130 -0.25 7.22 -7.66
C PRO A 130 -0.53 5.83 -8.27
N ALA A 131 0.50 5.18 -8.82
CA ALA A 131 0.39 3.82 -9.37
C ALA A 131 0.01 2.79 -8.30
N VAL A 132 0.62 2.89 -7.11
CA VAL A 132 0.33 2.00 -5.97
C VAL A 132 -1.06 2.28 -5.40
N LYS A 133 -1.48 3.55 -5.28
CA LYS A 133 -2.85 3.91 -4.86
C LYS A 133 -3.90 3.32 -5.78
N ARG A 134 -3.68 3.37 -7.10
CA ARG A 134 -4.55 2.75 -8.10
C ARG A 134 -4.62 1.22 -7.93
N ARG A 135 -3.49 0.56 -7.73
CA ARG A 135 -3.41 -0.89 -7.44
C ARG A 135 -4.18 -1.24 -6.17
N LEU A 136 -3.97 -0.50 -5.09
CA LEU A 136 -4.66 -0.66 -3.81
C LEU A 136 -6.18 -0.50 -3.94
N ALA A 137 -6.64 0.54 -4.63
CA ALA A 137 -8.06 0.76 -4.89
C ALA A 137 -8.70 -0.38 -5.70
N SER A 138 -7.96 -0.95 -6.66
CA SER A 138 -8.43 -2.10 -7.45
C SER A 138 -8.47 -3.40 -6.64
N ALA A 139 -7.47 -3.63 -5.77
CA ALA A 139 -7.35 -4.83 -4.95
C ALA A 139 -8.37 -4.88 -3.79
N GLN A 140 -8.67 -3.72 -3.20
CA GLN A 140 -9.64 -3.61 -2.10
C GLN A 140 -11.11 -3.62 -2.57
N GLY A 141 -11.36 -3.75 -3.88
CA GLY A 141 -12.68 -3.81 -4.47
C GLY A 141 -13.46 -2.52 -4.24
N LYS A 142 -13.30 -1.53 -5.13
CA LYS A 142 -13.93 -0.20 -5.01
C LYS A 142 -13.87 0.33 -3.57
N LEU A 143 -12.67 0.42 -3.00
CA LEU A 143 -12.42 1.58 -2.15
C LEU A 143 -12.46 2.76 -3.13
N ALA A 144 -13.64 3.35 -3.29
CA ALA A 144 -13.75 4.68 -3.82
C ALA A 144 -12.83 5.52 -2.94
N LEU A 145 -11.64 5.83 -3.44
CA LEU A 145 -10.72 6.82 -2.89
C LEU A 145 -11.43 8.17 -2.95
N VAL A 146 -12.54 8.36 -2.21
CA VAL A 146 -13.53 9.41 -2.42
C VAL A 146 -13.51 9.81 -3.90
N THR A 147 -13.72 8.83 -4.80
CA THR A 147 -13.88 9.19 -6.22
C THR A 147 -15.04 10.13 -6.18
N ASP A 148 -14.79 11.40 -6.47
CA ASP A 148 -15.71 12.51 -6.44
C ASP A 148 -17.13 11.97 -6.48
N LYS A 149 -17.77 11.81 -5.32
CA LYS A 149 -19.21 11.79 -5.32
C LYS A 149 -19.50 13.21 -5.74
N ALA A 150 -19.60 13.42 -7.06
CA ALA A 150 -19.69 14.73 -7.68
C ALA A 150 -20.70 15.47 -6.82
N MET A 151 -20.20 16.43 -6.04
CA MET A 151 -21.06 17.09 -5.08
C MET A 151 -22.10 17.77 -5.97
N ASP A 152 -23.35 17.33 -5.86
CA ASP A 152 -24.42 17.92 -6.63
C ASP A 152 -24.65 19.31 -6.04
N ALA A 153 -23.81 20.26 -6.47
CA ALA A 153 -23.80 21.61 -5.96
C ALA A 153 -25.14 22.29 -6.27
N ALA A 154 -25.80 21.91 -7.37
CA ALA A 154 -27.14 22.36 -7.72
C ALA A 154 -28.17 21.82 -6.72
N GLY A 155 -28.20 20.50 -6.50
CA GLY A 155 -29.09 19.89 -5.51
C GLY A 155 -28.84 20.36 -4.07
N PHE A 156 -27.59 20.63 -3.70
CA PHE A 156 -27.23 21.21 -2.41
C PHE A 156 -27.72 22.65 -2.27
N TYR A 157 -27.58 23.46 -3.33
CA TYR A 157 -28.08 24.84 -3.33
C TYR A 157 -29.60 24.88 -3.27
N ASP A 158 -30.29 23.98 -3.99
CA ASP A 158 -31.75 23.84 -3.93
C ASP A 158 -32.20 23.49 -2.51
N GLN A 159 -31.52 22.56 -1.81
CA GLN A 159 -31.81 22.20 -0.42
C GLN A 159 -31.62 23.35 0.57
N ILE A 160 -30.63 24.22 0.35
CA ILE A 160 -30.45 25.45 1.13
C ILE A 160 -31.58 26.45 0.82
N ALA A 161 -31.93 26.60 -0.45
CA ALA A 161 -32.95 27.55 -0.90
C ALA A 161 -34.36 27.14 -0.45
N THR A 162 -34.71 25.85 -0.47
CA THR A 162 -36.00 25.34 0.03
C THR A 162 -36.08 25.29 1.55
N GLY A 163 -34.97 25.45 2.27
CA GLY A 163 -34.94 25.46 3.74
C GLY A 163 -35.16 24.10 4.38
N ASP A 164 -35.10 23.01 3.61
CA ASP A 164 -35.31 21.63 4.08
C ASP A 164 -34.29 21.21 5.15
N MET A 165 -33.10 21.83 5.14
CA MET A 165 -32.09 21.59 6.18
C MET A 165 -32.52 22.16 7.55
N GLN A 166 -33.33 23.23 7.57
CA GLN A 166 -33.87 23.82 8.81
C GLN A 166 -35.07 23.03 9.36
N SER A 167 -35.85 22.38 8.50
CA SER A 167 -37.00 21.57 8.93
C SER A 167 -36.55 20.28 9.62
N MET A 168 -35.44 19.67 9.15
CA MET A 168 -34.81 18.51 9.80
C MET A 168 -34.33 18.81 11.23
N LEU A 169 -33.83 20.03 11.49
CA LEU A 169 -33.37 20.45 12.82
C LEU A 169 -34.54 20.81 13.77
N ARG A 170 -35.74 21.06 13.24
CA ARG A 170 -36.93 21.41 14.03
C ARG A 170 -37.81 20.21 14.39
N ALA A 171 -37.60 19.04 13.77
CA ALA A 171 -38.36 17.82 14.05
C ALA A 171 -37.90 17.05 15.31
N THR A 172 -36.91 17.58 16.04
CA THR A 172 -36.52 17.07 17.37
C THR A 172 -36.74 18.15 18.43
N ALA A 173 -38.02 18.44 18.70
CA ALA A 173 -38.49 19.11 19.91
C ALA A 173 -39.85 18.52 20.30
#